data_AF-A0A7S0GLP5-F1
#
_entry.id   AF-A0A7S0GLP5-F1
#
_cell.length_a   1.000
_cell.length_b   1.000
_cell.length_c   1.000
_cell.angle_alpha   90.00
_cell.angle_beta   90.00
_cell.angle_gamma   90.00
#
_symmetry.space_group_name_H-M   'P 1'
#
loop_
_entity.id
_entity.type
_entity.pdbx_description
1 polymer ?
#
loop_
_entity_poly.entity_id
_entity_poly.type
_entity_poly.pdbx_seq_one_letter_code
_entity_poly.pdbx_strand_id
1 'polypeptide(L)'
;TAQDQQRGGVPNIYTNFRQFGLKRPEIVRSDNALYNRHYLTTHNMYDAIICDPPYGIRAGARKSGCGENTHRIKHITDTHRVDHIAQTTVYPVSDVMADLLDVAAQTLVLHGRLVYIIPSLSYGFNIETDLPRHACLTLEHVCFQPLQTHFGRRMVTMIKTKEYVMELQDVYKQNCWVNGEESANKCANLRERLMEEAQKKPGYKEKSAFRSKKRKANKDEKKRIKNLLKQTSRKNESNEASAEQLKNAPVI
;
A
#
# COMPACT_ATOMS: atom_id res chain seq x y z
N THR A 1 -15.05 -32.30 1.75
CA THR A 1 -14.27 -33.49 2.13
C THR A 1 -12.99 -33.05 2.82
N ALA A 2 -12.67 -33.69 3.94
CA ALA A 2 -11.61 -33.32 4.90
C ALA A 2 -10.17 -33.55 4.39
N GLN A 3 -9.92 -33.42 3.08
CA GLN A 3 -8.62 -33.72 2.47
C GLN A 3 -7.79 -32.48 2.07
N ASP A 4 -8.32 -31.27 2.19
CA ASP A 4 -7.58 -30.04 1.83
C ASP A 4 -6.90 -29.34 3.04
N GLN A 5 -6.92 -29.97 4.22
CA GLN A 5 -6.29 -29.44 5.44
C GLN A 5 -4.78 -29.75 5.57
N GLN A 6 -4.17 -30.47 4.61
CA GLN A 6 -2.80 -31.00 4.77
C GLN A 6 -1.81 -30.68 3.65
N ARG A 7 -1.87 -29.51 2.99
CA ARG A 7 -0.70 -28.97 2.27
C ARG A 7 -0.64 -27.45 2.43
N GLY A 8 0.38 -26.97 3.15
CA GLY A 8 0.71 -25.55 3.27
C GLY A 8 1.12 -24.99 1.91
N GLY A 9 0.14 -24.60 1.09
CA GLY A 9 0.37 -23.94 -0.19
C GLY A 9 1.03 -22.57 -0.01
N VAL A 10 1.59 -22.03 -1.09
CA VAL A 10 2.19 -20.69 -1.10
C VAL A 10 1.14 -19.67 -0.65
N PRO A 11 1.40 -18.90 0.43
CA PRO A 11 0.47 -17.88 0.91
C PRO A 11 0.11 -16.90 -0.20
N ASN A 12 -1.18 -16.65 -0.39
CA ASN A 12 -1.68 -15.67 -1.34
C ASN A 12 -2.87 -14.92 -0.73
N ILE A 13 -3.40 -13.92 -1.44
CA ILE A 13 -4.50 -13.12 -0.91
C ILE A 13 -5.74 -13.96 -0.52
N TYR A 14 -6.02 -15.04 -1.26
CA TYR A 14 -7.18 -15.90 -1.02
C TYR A 14 -7.00 -16.88 0.14
N THR A 15 -5.77 -17.17 0.58
CA THR A 15 -5.53 -18.08 1.71
C THR A 15 -6.13 -17.52 2.99
N ASN A 16 -6.07 -16.20 3.20
CA ASN A 16 -6.65 -15.54 4.36
C ASN A 16 -8.18 -15.68 4.37
N PHE A 17 -8.86 -15.40 3.25
CA PHE A 17 -10.31 -15.53 3.16
C PHE A 17 -10.77 -16.97 3.42
N ARG A 18 -10.04 -17.95 2.88
CA ARG A 18 -10.31 -19.38 3.16
C ARG A 18 -10.16 -19.70 4.64
N GLN A 19 -9.08 -19.22 5.27
CA GLN A 19 -8.80 -19.47 6.68
C GLN A 19 -9.89 -18.90 7.60
N PHE A 20 -10.44 -17.72 7.28
CA PHE A 20 -11.51 -17.09 8.05
C PHE A 20 -12.93 -17.49 7.61
N GLY A 21 -13.08 -18.43 6.66
CA GLY A 21 -14.40 -18.86 6.16
C GLY A 21 -15.15 -17.76 5.38
N LEU A 22 -14.43 -16.80 4.80
CA LEU A 22 -14.99 -15.68 4.06
C LEU A 22 -15.07 -15.95 2.55
N LYS A 23 -16.06 -15.34 1.88
CA LYS A 23 -16.16 -15.36 0.41
C LYS A 23 -14.92 -14.72 -0.21
N ARG A 24 -14.44 -15.27 -1.33
CA ARG A 24 -13.32 -14.68 -2.07
C ARG A 24 -13.71 -13.29 -2.61
N PRO A 25 -12.83 -12.29 -2.49
CA PRO A 25 -13.06 -10.99 -3.10
C PRO A 25 -12.78 -11.04 -4.60
N GLU A 26 -13.43 -10.15 -5.35
CA GLU A 26 -12.97 -9.78 -6.69
C GLU A 26 -11.73 -8.89 -6.58
N ILE A 27 -10.76 -9.09 -7.48
CA ILE A 27 -9.52 -8.32 -7.50
C ILE A 27 -9.46 -7.53 -8.78
N VAL A 28 -9.35 -6.21 -8.62
CA VAL A 28 -9.19 -5.30 -9.76
C VAL A 28 -7.85 -4.59 -9.65
N ARG A 29 -7.12 -4.55 -10.77
CA ARG A 29 -5.88 -3.78 -10.88
C ARG A 29 -6.22 -2.37 -11.33
N SER A 30 -5.95 -1.40 -10.46
CA SER A 30 -6.25 0.02 -10.68
C SER A 30 -5.07 0.89 -10.28
N ASP A 31 -4.97 2.06 -10.91
CA ASP A 31 -4.15 3.18 -10.46
C ASP A 31 -5.05 4.39 -10.20
N ASN A 32 -5.13 4.84 -8.95
CA ASN A 32 -6.00 5.96 -8.57
C ASN A 32 -5.58 7.27 -9.25
N ALA A 33 -4.30 7.45 -9.56
CA ALA A 33 -3.83 8.64 -10.26
C ALA A 33 -4.33 8.70 -11.72
N LEU A 34 -4.76 7.56 -12.27
CA LEU A 34 -5.24 7.41 -13.65
C LEU A 34 -6.63 6.75 -13.67
N TYR A 35 -7.44 6.96 -12.64
CA TYR A 35 -8.70 6.23 -12.46
C TYR A 35 -9.61 6.32 -13.70
N ASN A 36 -9.80 7.54 -14.22
CA ASN A 36 -10.62 7.81 -15.41
C ASN A 36 -10.09 7.18 -16.72
N ARG A 37 -8.82 6.73 -16.75
CA ARG A 37 -8.28 5.95 -17.87
C ARG A 37 -8.62 4.47 -17.74
N HIS A 38 -8.67 3.96 -16.51
CA HIS A 38 -8.99 2.56 -16.23
C HIS A 38 -10.49 2.30 -16.30
N TYR A 39 -11.30 3.28 -15.89
CA TYR A 39 -12.75 3.16 -15.83
C TYR A 39 -13.41 4.38 -16.44
N LEU A 40 -14.13 4.17 -17.55
CA LEU A 40 -14.72 5.25 -18.33
C LEU A 40 -16.12 5.65 -17.85
N THR A 41 -16.84 4.76 -17.15
CA THR A 41 -18.27 4.94 -16.83
C THR A 41 -18.64 4.64 -15.38
N THR A 42 -17.66 4.49 -14.50
CA THR A 42 -17.90 4.01 -13.14
C THR A 42 -18.30 5.13 -12.18
N HIS A 43 -19.59 5.24 -11.94
CA HIS A 43 -20.18 6.16 -10.96
C HIS A 43 -21.04 5.35 -9.98
N ASN A 44 -21.08 5.77 -8.71
CA ASN A 44 -22.00 5.22 -7.71
C ASN A 44 -21.95 3.67 -7.58
N MET A 45 -20.75 3.10 -7.52
CA MET A 45 -20.50 1.65 -7.46
C MET A 45 -20.46 1.09 -6.03
N TYR A 46 -20.03 1.90 -5.06
CA TYR A 46 -19.67 1.41 -3.73
C TYR A 46 -20.51 2.08 -2.64
N ASP A 47 -21.01 1.29 -1.70
CA ASP A 47 -21.61 1.79 -0.45
C ASP A 47 -20.54 2.33 0.51
N ALA A 48 -19.37 1.69 0.51
CA ALA A 48 -18.25 2.08 1.36
C ALA A 48 -16.90 1.75 0.72
N ILE A 49 -15.92 2.60 0.99
CA ILE A 49 -14.50 2.39 0.68
C ILE A 49 -13.74 2.40 2.00
N ILE A 50 -12.99 1.34 2.30
CA ILE A 50 -12.19 1.23 3.51
C ILE A 50 -10.74 0.94 3.11
N CYS A 51 -9.79 1.79 3.52
CA CYS A 51 -8.41 1.65 3.09
C CYS A 51 -7.35 2.15 4.10
N ASP A 52 -6.12 1.68 3.90
CA ASP A 52 -4.90 2.11 4.60
C ASP A 52 -3.90 2.60 3.53
N PRO A 53 -4.10 3.80 2.94
CA PRO A 53 -3.31 4.28 1.82
C PRO A 53 -1.82 4.48 2.19
N PRO A 54 -0.91 4.48 1.22
CA PRO A 54 0.51 4.60 1.50
C PRO A 54 0.92 6.03 1.93
N TYR A 55 1.17 6.23 3.22
CA TYR A 55 1.55 7.53 3.82
C TYR A 55 3.04 7.88 3.78
N GLY A 56 3.85 7.22 2.96
CA GLY A 56 5.30 7.50 2.84
C GLY A 56 6.19 7.05 4.03
N ILE A 57 5.61 6.65 5.16
CA ILE A 57 6.36 6.17 6.34
C ILE A 57 6.81 4.72 6.18
N ARG A 58 5.89 3.83 5.78
CA ARG A 58 6.14 2.38 5.68
C ARG A 58 6.48 1.91 4.27
N ALA A 59 5.87 2.54 3.27
CA ALA A 59 6.06 2.23 1.86
C ALA A 59 6.04 3.55 1.07
N GLY A 60 6.98 3.70 0.13
CA GLY A 60 6.91 4.78 -0.85
C GLY A 60 5.81 4.47 -1.86
N ALA A 61 4.93 5.43 -2.12
CA ALA A 61 3.89 5.29 -3.11
C ALA A 61 4.48 5.47 -4.52
N ARG A 62 3.92 4.73 -5.49
CA ARG A 62 4.31 4.76 -6.90
C ARG A 62 3.05 4.87 -7.74
N LYS A 63 3.08 5.72 -8.77
CA LYS A 63 2.02 5.84 -9.78
C LYS A 63 2.59 5.52 -11.15
N SER A 64 1.74 5.11 -12.08
CA SER A 64 2.11 4.89 -13.47
C SER A 64 2.45 6.23 -14.10
N GLY A 65 3.59 6.31 -14.80
CA GLY A 65 4.05 7.57 -15.35
C GLY A 65 5.45 7.48 -15.93
N CYS A 66 5.79 8.45 -16.78
CA CYS A 66 7.14 8.62 -17.30
C CYS A 66 7.92 9.58 -16.40
N GLY A 67 9.24 9.36 -16.26
CA GLY A 67 10.09 10.27 -15.50
C GLY A 67 10.19 11.64 -16.17
N GLU A 68 10.43 12.69 -15.40
CA GLU A 68 10.50 14.09 -15.88
C GLU A 68 11.48 14.29 -17.05
N ASN A 69 12.55 13.47 -17.12
CA ASN A 69 13.58 13.56 -18.17
C ASN A 69 13.29 12.77 -19.45
N THR A 70 12.04 12.31 -19.64
CA THR A 70 11.67 11.46 -20.79
C THR A 70 10.81 12.24 -21.77
N HIS A 71 11.42 13.13 -22.55
CA HIS A 71 10.72 13.91 -23.59
C HIS A 71 10.30 13.09 -24.83
N ARG A 72 10.68 11.81 -24.90
CA ARG A 72 10.29 10.91 -25.99
C ARG A 72 9.43 9.77 -25.45
N ILE A 73 8.18 9.73 -25.90
CA ILE A 73 7.30 8.57 -25.75
C ILE A 73 7.93 7.42 -26.54
N LYS A 74 8.43 6.39 -25.85
CA LYS A 74 8.89 5.15 -26.49
C LYS A 74 7.67 4.26 -26.73
N HIS A 75 7.33 4.04 -27.99
CA HIS A 75 6.31 3.07 -28.34
C HIS A 75 6.77 1.67 -27.93
N ILE A 76 5.86 0.92 -27.29
CA ILE A 76 6.09 -0.48 -26.95
C ILE A 76 5.96 -1.28 -28.24
N THR A 77 7.00 -2.01 -28.60
CA THR A 77 6.96 -2.93 -29.75
C THR A 77 6.03 -4.11 -29.46
N ASP A 78 5.41 -4.70 -30.49
CA ASP A 78 4.47 -5.81 -30.31
C ASP A 78 5.11 -7.00 -29.57
N THR A 79 6.41 -7.22 -29.77
CA THR A 79 7.19 -8.25 -29.07
C THR A 79 7.26 -8.07 -27.55
N HIS A 80 7.17 -6.84 -27.05
CA HIS A 80 7.28 -6.51 -25.62
C HIS A 80 5.94 -6.19 -24.98
N ARG A 81 4.82 -6.31 -25.72
CA ARG A 81 3.50 -5.83 -25.30
C ARG A 81 2.84 -6.69 -24.24
N VAL A 82 2.99 -8.01 -24.33
CA VAL A 82 2.29 -8.99 -23.46
C VAL A 82 2.72 -8.84 -22.00
N ASP A 83 4.03 -8.83 -21.75
CA ASP A 83 4.59 -8.74 -20.40
C ASP A 83 5.04 -7.31 -20.05
N HIS A 84 4.50 -6.31 -20.75
CA HIS A 84 4.92 -4.93 -20.53
C HIS A 84 4.53 -4.45 -19.13
N ILE A 85 5.54 -4.09 -18.34
CA ILE A 85 5.35 -3.40 -17.07
C ILE A 85 5.50 -1.91 -17.32
N ALA A 86 4.41 -1.18 -17.15
CA ALA A 86 4.42 0.28 -17.26
C ALA A 86 5.45 0.89 -16.31
N GLN A 87 6.16 1.89 -16.82
CA GLN A 87 7.07 2.68 -15.98
C GLN A 87 6.26 3.37 -14.87
N THR A 88 6.87 3.46 -13.70
CA THR A 88 6.30 4.17 -12.56
C THR A 88 7.15 5.38 -12.19
N THR A 89 6.56 6.33 -11.47
CA THR A 89 7.21 7.49 -10.86
C THR A 89 6.87 7.57 -9.37
N VAL A 90 7.53 8.48 -8.66
CA VAL A 90 7.20 8.73 -7.25
C VAL A 90 5.78 9.29 -7.19
N TYR A 91 4.99 8.79 -6.24
CA TYR A 91 3.65 9.28 -5.99
C TYR A 91 3.67 10.06 -4.67
N PRO A 92 3.62 11.40 -4.73
CA PRO A 92 3.58 12.22 -3.52
C PRO A 92 2.39 11.85 -2.64
N VAL A 93 2.58 11.84 -1.31
CA VAL A 93 1.49 11.52 -0.36
C VAL A 93 0.32 12.50 -0.50
N SER A 94 0.61 13.76 -0.80
CA SER A 94 -0.38 14.79 -1.12
C SER A 94 -1.30 14.36 -2.26
N ASP A 95 -0.72 13.87 -3.35
CA ASP A 95 -1.45 13.41 -4.54
C ASP A 95 -2.19 12.11 -4.24
N VAL A 96 -1.58 11.15 -3.51
CA VAL A 96 -2.22 9.89 -3.10
C VAL A 96 -3.54 10.18 -2.39
N MET A 97 -3.51 11.11 -1.44
CA MET A 97 -4.68 11.48 -0.66
C MET A 97 -5.71 12.24 -1.50
N ALA A 98 -5.28 13.17 -2.36
CA ALA A 98 -6.18 13.91 -3.25
C ALA A 98 -6.89 12.98 -4.24
N ASP A 99 -6.15 12.10 -4.91
CA ASP A 99 -6.69 11.12 -5.84
C ASP A 99 -7.60 10.10 -5.13
N LEU A 100 -7.30 9.71 -3.88
CA LEU A 100 -8.18 8.86 -3.09
C LEU A 100 -9.54 9.53 -2.85
N LEU A 101 -9.57 10.79 -2.44
CA LEU A 101 -10.80 11.52 -2.17
C LEU A 101 -11.61 11.77 -3.46
N ASP A 102 -10.93 12.10 -4.56
CA ASP A 102 -11.54 12.29 -5.87
C ASP A 102 -12.20 10.99 -6.37
N VAL A 103 -11.47 9.88 -6.35
CA VAL A 103 -12.00 8.55 -6.70
C VAL A 103 -13.16 8.16 -5.79
N ALA A 104 -13.06 8.42 -4.48
CA ALA A 104 -14.16 8.13 -3.56
C ALA A 104 -15.41 8.97 -3.87
N ALA A 105 -15.24 10.26 -4.17
CA ALA A 105 -16.36 11.12 -4.53
C ALA A 105 -17.03 10.68 -5.84
N GLN A 106 -16.26 10.23 -6.83
CA GLN A 106 -16.78 9.72 -8.10
C GLN A 106 -17.52 8.37 -7.94
N THR A 107 -16.98 7.46 -7.11
CA THR A 107 -17.39 6.05 -7.10
C THR A 107 -18.33 5.68 -5.96
N LEU A 108 -18.37 6.44 -4.86
CA LEU A 108 -19.33 6.19 -3.79
C LEU A 108 -20.74 6.59 -4.24
N VAL A 109 -21.74 5.82 -3.81
CA VAL A 109 -23.15 6.26 -3.85
C VAL A 109 -23.35 7.49 -2.94
N LEU A 110 -24.41 8.28 -3.17
CA LEU A 110 -24.79 9.31 -2.19
C LEU A 110 -25.00 8.68 -0.81
N HIS A 111 -24.51 9.34 0.23
CA HIS A 111 -24.44 8.85 1.61
C HIS A 111 -23.52 7.65 1.85
N GLY A 112 -22.81 7.18 0.80
CA GLY A 112 -21.73 6.22 0.93
C GLY A 112 -20.55 6.80 1.71
N ARG A 113 -19.72 5.91 2.30
CA ARG A 113 -18.66 6.30 3.24
C ARG A 113 -17.26 5.98 2.74
N LEU A 114 -16.36 6.95 2.85
CA LEU A 114 -14.93 6.74 2.75
C LEU A 114 -14.33 6.65 4.17
N VAL A 115 -13.63 5.57 4.45
CA VAL A 115 -12.91 5.34 5.71
C VAL A 115 -11.43 5.09 5.42
N TYR A 116 -10.55 5.92 5.96
CA TYR A 116 -9.10 5.76 5.81
C TYR A 116 -8.33 6.02 7.11
N ILE A 117 -7.10 5.50 7.21
CA ILE A 117 -6.34 5.46 8.48
C ILE A 117 -5.02 6.24 8.40
N ILE A 118 -4.98 7.51 8.78
CA ILE A 118 -3.72 8.28 8.70
C ILE A 118 -2.85 8.09 9.95
N PRO A 119 -1.53 7.90 9.82
CA PRO A 119 -0.61 8.07 10.94
C PRO A 119 -0.72 9.51 11.46
N SER A 120 -0.57 9.70 12.76
CA SER A 120 -0.70 11.02 13.36
C SER A 120 0.05 11.11 14.69
N LEU A 121 0.49 12.31 15.03
CA LEU A 121 1.01 12.63 16.36
C LEU A 121 -0.13 12.83 17.35
N SER A 122 0.12 12.54 18.63
CA SER A 122 -0.86 12.76 19.68
C SER A 122 -1.19 14.24 19.89
N TYR A 123 -0.27 15.14 19.54
CA TYR A 123 -0.41 16.58 19.67
C TYR A 123 -0.13 17.28 18.34
N GLY A 124 -0.59 18.53 18.21
CA GLY A 124 -0.29 19.37 17.04
C GLY A 124 -0.95 18.92 15.73
N PHE A 125 -1.97 18.05 15.81
CA PHE A 125 -2.82 17.69 14.68
C PHE A 125 -4.10 18.53 14.73
N ASN A 126 -4.33 19.34 13.70
CA ASN A 126 -5.54 20.13 13.55
C ASN A 126 -6.44 19.51 12.48
N ILE A 127 -7.61 19.01 12.91
CA ILE A 127 -8.60 18.37 12.05
C ILE A 127 -9.04 19.29 10.90
N GLU A 128 -9.12 20.60 11.16
CA GLU A 128 -9.59 21.55 10.16
C GLU A 128 -8.58 21.78 9.04
N THR A 129 -7.27 21.76 9.34
CA THR A 129 -6.24 22.15 8.37
C THR A 129 -5.42 20.99 7.83
N ASP A 130 -5.31 19.90 8.58
CA ASP A 130 -4.35 18.82 8.28
C ASP A 130 -4.97 17.64 7.54
N LEU A 131 -6.30 17.62 7.40
CA LEU A 131 -7.02 16.62 6.62
C LEU A 131 -7.31 17.12 5.20
N PRO A 132 -7.17 16.25 4.18
CA PRO A 132 -7.65 16.56 2.83
C PRO A 132 -9.18 16.67 2.83
N ARG A 133 -9.72 17.44 1.89
CA ARG A 133 -11.16 17.70 1.73
C ARG A 133 -11.59 17.47 0.28
N HIS A 134 -12.89 17.28 0.08
CA HIS A 134 -13.48 17.21 -1.25
C HIS A 134 -14.85 17.86 -1.21
N ALA A 135 -15.24 18.60 -2.25
CA ALA A 135 -16.52 19.34 -2.24
C ALA A 135 -17.76 18.42 -2.11
N CYS A 136 -17.65 17.18 -2.60
CA CYS A 136 -18.68 16.15 -2.51
C CYS A 136 -18.64 15.32 -1.21
N LEU A 137 -17.59 15.43 -0.40
CA LEU A 137 -17.41 14.63 0.82
C LEU A 137 -17.46 15.54 2.05
N THR A 138 -18.10 15.09 3.12
CA THR A 138 -18.15 15.80 4.40
C THR A 138 -17.52 14.93 5.48
N LEU A 139 -16.70 15.54 6.34
CA LEU A 139 -16.11 14.84 7.47
C LEU A 139 -17.21 14.45 8.47
N GLU A 140 -17.34 13.15 8.75
CA GLU A 140 -18.35 12.62 9.69
C GLU A 140 -17.70 12.34 11.04
N HIS A 141 -16.58 11.61 11.05
CA HIS A 141 -15.90 11.21 12.29
C HIS A 141 -14.38 11.16 12.15
N VAL A 142 -13.69 11.47 13.26
CA VAL A 142 -12.25 11.28 13.43
C VAL A 142 -11.99 10.58 14.76
N CYS A 143 -11.41 9.39 14.74
CA CYS A 143 -11.06 8.63 15.94
C CYS A 143 -9.54 8.46 16.03
N PHE A 144 -8.93 8.89 17.14
CA PHE A 144 -7.50 8.68 17.39
C PHE A 144 -7.25 7.42 18.19
N GLN A 145 -6.40 6.53 17.66
CA GLN A 145 -5.88 5.37 18.36
C GLN A 145 -4.41 5.60 18.72
N PRO A 146 -4.05 5.75 20.01
CA PRO A 146 -2.66 5.79 20.43
C PRO A 146 -1.99 4.43 20.22
N LEU A 147 -0.77 4.42 19.68
CA LEU A 147 0.06 3.23 19.49
C LEU A 147 1.33 3.27 20.35
N GLN A 148 1.84 4.48 20.62
CA GLN A 148 2.94 4.78 21.54
C GLN A 148 2.68 6.15 22.20
N THR A 149 3.57 6.59 23.11
CA THR A 149 3.45 7.81 23.90
C THR A 149 3.09 9.08 23.11
N HIS A 150 3.66 9.27 21.91
CA HIS A 150 3.40 10.45 21.07
C HIS A 150 2.87 10.09 19.67
N PHE A 151 2.66 8.80 19.43
CA PHE A 151 2.38 8.28 18.09
C PHE A 151 1.10 7.48 18.12
N GLY A 152 0.24 7.74 17.15
CA GLY A 152 -0.95 6.96 16.92
C GLY A 152 -1.34 6.97 15.46
N ARG A 153 -2.58 6.56 15.22
CA ARG A 153 -3.22 6.63 13.92
C ARG A 153 -4.64 7.16 14.10
N ARG A 154 -5.13 7.91 13.13
CA ARG A 154 -6.49 8.43 13.08
C ARG A 154 -7.27 7.68 12.02
N MET A 155 -8.38 7.08 12.42
CA MET A 155 -9.40 6.64 11.49
C MET A 155 -10.27 7.85 11.16
N VAL A 156 -10.36 8.18 9.87
CA VAL A 156 -11.13 9.29 9.35
C VAL A 156 -12.28 8.72 8.54
N THR A 157 -13.49 9.16 8.83
CA THR A 157 -14.71 8.79 8.11
C THR A 157 -15.29 10.02 7.44
N MET A 158 -15.51 9.93 6.14
CA MET A 158 -16.19 10.95 5.34
C MET A 158 -17.42 10.34 4.68
N ILE A 159 -18.47 11.14 4.53
CA ILE A 159 -19.72 10.76 3.88
C ILE A 159 -19.91 11.57 2.59
N LYS A 160 -20.34 10.93 1.51
CA LYS A 160 -20.68 11.62 0.26
C LYS A 160 -22.02 12.35 0.41
N THR A 161 -22.01 13.67 0.25
CA THR A 161 -23.19 14.53 0.46
C THR A 161 -23.64 15.25 -0.80
N LYS A 162 -22.85 15.23 -1.87
CA LYS A 162 -23.19 15.83 -3.17
C LYS A 162 -22.81 14.91 -4.32
N GLU A 163 -23.48 15.09 -5.44
CA GLU A 163 -23.10 14.43 -6.69
C GLU A 163 -21.76 14.92 -7.20
N TYR A 164 -21.05 14.03 -7.89
CA TYR A 164 -19.77 14.33 -8.52
C TYR A 164 -19.99 14.86 -9.93
N VAL A 165 -19.34 15.96 -10.27
CA VAL A 165 -19.39 16.58 -11.60
C VAL A 165 -18.02 16.43 -12.25
N MET A 166 -17.93 15.66 -13.34
CA MET A 166 -16.63 15.34 -13.97
C MET A 166 -15.89 16.58 -14.47
N GLU A 167 -16.62 17.59 -14.94
CA GLU A 167 -16.08 18.84 -15.46
C GLU A 167 -15.38 19.66 -14.37
N LEU A 168 -15.65 19.39 -13.09
CA LEU A 168 -15.05 20.07 -11.94
C LEU A 168 -13.88 19.30 -11.31
N GLN A 169 -13.43 18.19 -11.92
CA GLN A 169 -12.36 17.35 -11.36
C GLN A 169 -11.11 18.17 -10.99
N ASP A 170 -10.61 19.01 -11.91
CA ASP A 170 -9.41 19.82 -11.65
C ASP A 170 -9.63 20.79 -10.49
N VAL A 171 -10.83 21.38 -10.39
CA VAL A 171 -11.21 22.28 -9.30
C VAL A 171 -11.26 21.53 -7.96
N TYR A 172 -11.79 20.31 -7.94
CA TYR A 172 -11.82 19.50 -6.72
C TYR A 172 -10.42 19.17 -6.24
N LYS A 173 -9.53 18.77 -7.16
CA LYS A 173 -8.15 18.39 -6.80
C LYS A 173 -7.32 19.57 -6.34
N GLN A 174 -7.47 20.74 -6.96
CA GLN A 174 -6.78 21.97 -6.55
C GLN A 174 -7.21 22.43 -5.14
N ASN A 175 -8.49 22.27 -4.80
CA ASN A 175 -9.05 22.68 -3.52
C ASN A 175 -9.02 21.59 -2.44
N CYS A 176 -8.31 20.48 -2.68
CA CYS A 176 -8.26 19.35 -1.75
C CYS A 176 -7.62 19.72 -0.39
N TRP A 177 -6.66 20.65 -0.39
CA TRP A 177 -5.92 21.05 0.79
C TRP A 177 -6.27 22.47 1.22
N VAL A 178 -6.68 22.66 2.48
CA VAL A 178 -7.21 23.95 3.00
C VAL A 178 -6.20 25.10 2.86
N ASN A 179 -4.94 24.87 3.25
CA ASN A 179 -3.86 25.85 3.09
C ASN A 179 -2.93 25.48 1.91
N GLY A 180 -3.48 24.78 0.92
CA GLY A 180 -2.72 24.30 -0.24
C GLY A 180 -1.50 23.45 0.16
N GLU A 181 -0.33 23.86 -0.34
CA GLU A 181 0.92 23.11 -0.19
C GLU A 181 1.38 22.98 1.27
N GLU A 182 1.06 23.93 2.15
CA GLU A 182 1.44 23.86 3.57
C GLU A 182 0.76 22.68 4.28
N SER A 183 -0.54 22.53 4.07
CA SER A 183 -1.33 21.41 4.61
C SER A 183 -0.88 20.08 4.00
N ALA A 184 -0.64 20.07 2.69
CA ALA A 184 -0.13 18.90 1.97
C ALA A 184 1.23 18.44 2.52
N ASN A 185 2.14 19.38 2.78
CA ASN A 185 3.48 19.11 3.32
C ASN A 185 3.43 18.61 4.76
N LYS A 186 2.49 19.08 5.59
CA LYS A 186 2.28 18.53 6.94
C LYS A 186 1.91 17.04 6.90
N CYS A 187 1.09 16.64 5.93
CA CYS A 187 0.74 15.24 5.70
C CYS A 187 1.91 14.44 5.11
N ALA A 188 2.58 14.97 4.09
CA ALA A 188 3.66 14.29 3.37
C ALA A 188 4.94 14.12 4.20
N ASN A 189 5.31 15.13 4.98
CA ASN A 189 6.53 15.14 5.81
C ASN A 189 6.30 14.58 7.21
N LEU A 190 5.16 13.92 7.43
CA LEU A 190 4.85 13.31 8.72
C LEU A 190 5.94 12.32 9.14
N ARG A 191 6.56 11.61 8.19
CA ARG A 191 7.71 10.73 8.46
C ARG A 191 8.89 11.45 9.11
N GLU A 192 9.23 12.64 8.61
CA GLU A 192 10.37 13.41 9.09
C GLU A 192 10.12 13.95 10.49
N ARG A 193 8.94 14.54 10.70
CA ARG A 193 8.50 14.99 12.03
C ARG A 193 8.47 13.84 13.05
N LEU A 194 8.00 12.66 12.62
CA LEU A 194 8.03 11.45 13.45
C LEU A 194 9.46 11.00 13.80
N MET A 195 10.40 11.10 12.86
CA MET A 195 11.81 10.77 13.11
C MET A 195 12.44 11.77 14.08
N GLU A 196 12.17 13.06 13.92
CA GLU A 196 12.67 14.12 14.79
C GLU A 196 12.19 13.94 16.24
N GLU A 197 10.90 13.66 16.44
CA GLU A 197 10.36 13.42 17.78
C GLU A 197 10.86 12.12 18.40
N ALA A 198 11.05 11.09 17.59
CA ALA A 198 11.68 9.85 18.07
C ALA A 198 13.12 10.10 18.56
N GLN A 199 13.88 10.95 17.87
CA GLN A 199 15.25 11.31 18.25
C GLN A 199 15.33 12.07 19.58
N LYS A 200 14.30 12.85 19.94
CA LYS A 200 14.23 13.58 21.22
C LYS A 200 14.08 12.67 22.45
N LYS A 201 13.77 11.38 22.27
CA LYS A 201 13.60 10.44 23.40
C LYS A 201 14.94 10.10 24.08
N PRO A 202 14.99 10.07 25.43
CA PRO A 202 16.20 9.68 26.15
C PRO A 202 16.64 8.25 25.78
N GLY A 203 17.93 8.10 25.49
CA GLY A 203 18.52 6.83 25.06
C GLY A 203 18.11 6.37 23.65
N TYR A 204 17.57 7.26 22.79
CA TYR A 204 17.20 6.89 21.41
C TYR A 204 18.36 6.29 20.62
N LYS A 205 19.56 6.90 20.67
CA LYS A 205 20.74 6.43 19.94
C LYS A 205 21.14 5.01 20.35
N GLU A 206 21.16 4.72 21.65
CA GLU A 206 21.49 3.39 22.19
C GLU A 206 20.43 2.35 21.83
N LYS A 207 19.14 2.67 22.03
CA LYS A 207 18.01 1.80 21.66
C LYS A 207 17.99 1.55 20.14
N SER A 208 18.30 2.56 19.33
CA SER A 208 18.39 2.45 17.87
C SER A 208 19.56 1.54 17.45
N ALA A 209 20.74 1.73 18.05
CA ALA A 209 21.91 0.88 17.81
C ALA A 209 21.63 -0.58 18.21
N PHE A 210 20.98 -0.80 19.36
CA PHE A 210 20.56 -2.14 19.80
C PHE A 210 19.58 -2.80 18.82
N ARG A 211 18.54 -2.06 18.38
CA ARG A 211 17.59 -2.55 17.36
C ARG A 211 18.28 -2.87 16.04
N SER A 212 19.25 -2.06 15.63
CA SER A 212 20.03 -2.29 14.41
C SER A 212 20.87 -3.57 14.50
N LYS A 213 21.60 -3.77 15.62
CA LYS A 213 22.35 -5.01 15.89
C LYS A 213 21.43 -6.24 15.87
N LYS A 214 20.28 -6.17 16.54
CA LYS A 214 19.29 -7.27 16.57
C LYS A 214 18.71 -7.58 15.17
N ARG A 215 18.41 -6.55 14.37
CA ARG A 215 17.95 -6.71 12.98
C ARG A 215 19.01 -7.37 12.10
N LYS A 216 20.29 -6.98 12.26
CA LYS A 216 21.41 -7.58 11.54
C LYS A 216 21.56 -9.06 11.89
N ALA A 217 21.57 -9.39 13.18
CA ALA A 217 21.62 -10.79 13.65
C ALA A 217 20.47 -11.64 13.08
N ASN A 218 19.22 -11.16 13.14
CA ASN A 218 18.07 -11.87 12.58
C ASN A 218 18.16 -12.04 11.06
N LYS A 219 18.73 -11.07 10.34
CA LYS A 219 18.92 -11.16 8.88
C LYS A 219 19.99 -12.20 8.53
N ASP A 220 21.08 -12.24 9.30
CA ASP A 220 22.16 -13.20 9.13
C ASP A 220 21.69 -14.63 9.47
N GLU A 221 20.90 -14.79 10.53
CA GLU A 221 20.22 -16.04 10.91
C GLU A 221 19.34 -16.57 9.76
N LYS A 222 18.43 -15.74 9.24
CA LYS A 222 17.57 -16.10 8.11
C LYS A 222 18.38 -16.47 6.87
N LYS A 223 19.50 -15.78 6.61
CA LYS A 223 20.39 -16.07 5.48
C LYS A 223 21.08 -17.43 5.67
N ARG A 224 21.53 -17.76 6.88
CA ARG A 224 22.10 -19.08 7.22
C ARG A 224 21.08 -20.19 7.01
N ILE A 225 19.87 -20.05 7.56
CA ILE A 225 18.80 -21.04 7.39
C ILE A 225 18.47 -21.25 5.91
N LYS A 226 18.36 -20.16 5.13
CA LYS A 226 18.10 -20.24 3.69
C LYS A 226 19.22 -20.98 2.94
N ASN A 227 20.49 -20.75 3.30
CA ASN A 227 21.63 -21.42 2.70
C ASN A 227 21.67 -22.92 3.06
N LEU A 228 21.38 -23.26 4.31
CA LEU A 228 21.27 -24.65 4.79
C LEU A 228 20.19 -25.41 4.01
N LEU A 229 18.98 -24.85 3.93
CA LEU A 229 17.88 -25.45 3.15
C LEU A 229 18.28 -25.67 1.68
N LYS A 230 18.96 -24.70 1.07
CA LYS A 230 19.42 -24.81 -0.32
C LYS A 230 20.50 -25.88 -0.51
N GLN A 231 21.37 -26.09 0.47
CA GLN A 231 22.35 -27.17 0.46
C GLN A 231 21.69 -28.54 0.66
N THR A 232 20.70 -28.64 1.54
CA THR A 232 19.93 -29.90 1.75
C THR A 232 19.14 -30.27 0.50
N SER A 233 18.48 -29.32 -0.16
CA SER A 233 17.77 -29.56 -1.43
C SER A 233 18.71 -30.06 -2.52
N ARG A 234 19.88 -29.44 -2.70
CA ARG A 234 20.89 -29.90 -3.66
C ARG A 234 21.44 -31.29 -3.36
N LYS A 235 21.65 -31.62 -2.08
CA LYS A 235 22.07 -32.96 -1.65
C LYS A 235 20.99 -34.02 -1.92
N ASN A 236 19.72 -33.68 -1.71
CA ASN A 236 18.61 -34.59 -2.01
C ASN A 236 18.47 -34.82 -3.51
N GLU A 237 18.56 -33.77 -4.34
CA GLU A 237 18.55 -33.89 -5.81
C GLU A 237 19.73 -34.75 -6.32
N SER A 238 20.94 -34.60 -5.76
CA SER A 238 22.08 -35.44 -6.14
C SER A 238 21.93 -36.90 -5.70
N ASN A 239 21.31 -37.14 -4.56
CA ASN A 239 21.05 -38.48 -4.05
C ASN A 239 19.95 -39.19 -4.85
N GLU A 240 18.89 -38.48 -5.24
CA GLU A 240 17.84 -39.00 -6.12
C GLU A 240 18.40 -39.34 -7.51
N ALA A 241 19.19 -38.45 -8.11
CA ALA A 241 19.84 -38.71 -9.40
C ALA A 241 20.78 -39.92 -9.37
N SER A 242 21.53 -40.12 -8.27
CA SER A 242 22.40 -41.28 -8.09
C SER A 242 21.61 -42.58 -7.89
N ALA A 243 20.51 -42.52 -7.14
CA ALA A 243 19.63 -43.68 -6.93
C ALA A 243 18.89 -44.11 -8.21
N GLU A 244 18.56 -43.16 -9.08
CA GLU A 244 17.92 -43.42 -10.37
C GLU A 244 18.90 -44.06 -11.38
N GLN A 245 20.18 -43.66 -11.36
CA GLN A 245 21.24 -44.32 -12.13
C GLN A 245 21.49 -45.77 -11.68
N LEU A 246 21.43 -46.06 -10.38
CA LEU A 246 21.57 -47.42 -9.84
C LEU A 246 20.40 -48.34 -10.20
N LYS A 247 19.17 -47.81 -10.38
CA LYS A 247 18.01 -48.58 -10.82
C LYS A 247 18.01 -48.90 -12.31
N ASN A 248 18.70 -48.08 -13.12
CA ASN A 248 18.82 -48.26 -14.57
C ASN A 248 20.10 -49.02 -14.98
N ALA A 249 20.87 -49.53 -14.03
CA ALA A 249 22.04 -50.36 -14.32
C ALA A 249 21.58 -51.73 -14.86
N PRO A 250 22.12 -52.20 -16.00
CA PRO A 250 21.73 -53.48 -16.57
C PRO A 250 22.09 -54.64 -15.63
N VAL A 251 21.11 -55.49 -15.35
CA VAL A 251 21.29 -56.72 -14.60
C VAL A 251 22.04 -57.70 -15.50
N ILE A 252 23.22 -58.14 -15.07
CA ILE A 252 24.09 -59.12 -15.75
C ILE A 252 23.52 -60.52 -15.58
#